data_AF-A0A640Y0U8-F1
#
_entry.id   AF-A0A640Y0U8-F1
#
_cell.length_a   1.000
_cell.length_b   1.000
_cell.length_c   1.000
_cell.angle_alpha   90.00
_cell.angle_beta   90.00
_cell.angle_gamma   90.00
#
_symmetry.space_group_name_H-M   'P 1'
#
loop_
_entity.id
_entity.type
_entity.pdbx_description
1 polymer ?
#
loop_
_entity_poly.entity_id
_entity_poly.type
_entity_poly.pdbx_seq_one_letter_code
_entity_poly.pdbx_strand_id
1 'polypeptide(L)'
;MNIPNALTMLRILMVPVVVVALLAEIPDGDLVAGIVFALAALTDGLDGYIARRRDDVTTFGKLMDPLADKLLIVAALVSLVALDRLQAWIAMVIIARELAVTGLRAVAVE
;
A
#
# COMPACT_ATOMS: atom_id res chain seq x y z
N MET A 1 11.56 0.34 19.15
CA MET A 1 10.74 0.43 17.91
C MET A 1 9.42 1.06 18.29
N ASN A 2 9.05 2.17 17.65
CA ASN A 2 7.79 2.85 17.97
C ASN A 2 6.61 2.10 17.31
N ILE A 3 5.45 2.12 17.96
CA ILE A 3 4.23 1.44 17.49
C ILE A 3 3.87 1.80 16.03
N PRO A 4 4.01 3.07 15.57
CA PRO A 4 3.78 3.43 14.17
C PRO A 4 4.70 2.68 13.19
N ASN A 5 6.00 2.64 13.46
CA ASN A 5 6.96 1.96 12.59
C ASN A 5 6.70 0.44 12.51
N ALA A 6 6.18 -0.17 13.58
CA ALA A 6 5.79 -1.57 13.55
C ALA A 6 4.57 -1.82 12.64
N LEU A 7 3.61 -0.88 12.60
CA LEU A 7 2.44 -0.94 11.71
C LEU A 7 2.84 -0.74 10.25
N THR A 8 3.73 0.22 9.95
CA THR A 8 4.25 0.41 8.58
C THR A 8 4.99 -0.83 8.09
N MET A 9 5.84 -1.44 8.94
CA MET A 9 6.54 -2.68 8.61
C MET A 9 5.58 -3.85 8.38
N LEU A 10 4.51 -3.94 9.18
CA LEU A 10 3.46 -4.93 8.99
C LEU A 10 2.76 -4.74 7.65
N ARG A 11 2.46 -3.49 7.22
CA ARG A 11 1.87 -3.22 5.91
C ARG A 11 2.75 -3.70 4.77
N ILE A 12 4.06 -3.39 4.84
CA ILE A 12 5.03 -3.85 3.84
C ILE A 12 5.02 -5.39 3.77
N LEU A 13 4.92 -6.07 4.91
CA LEU A 13 4.82 -7.53 4.97
C LEU A 13 3.49 -8.06 4.42
N MET A 14 2.39 -7.31 4.53
CA MET A 14 1.09 -7.69 3.95
C MET A 14 1.09 -7.65 2.41
N VAL A 15 1.94 -6.82 1.77
CA VAL A 15 2.03 -6.74 0.30
C VAL A 15 2.34 -8.10 -0.36
N PRO A 16 3.42 -8.83 -0.01
CA PRO A 16 3.68 -10.14 -0.60
C PRO A 16 2.58 -11.15 -0.26
N VAL A 17 1.90 -11.03 0.88
CA VAL A 17 0.75 -11.88 1.22
C VAL A 17 -0.40 -11.66 0.23
N VAL A 18 -0.72 -10.41 -0.11
CA VAL A 18 -1.73 -10.09 -1.13
C VAL A 18 -1.34 -10.65 -2.49
N VAL A 19 -0.09 -10.45 -2.91
CA VAL A 19 0.42 -10.95 -4.20
C VAL A 19 0.33 -12.47 -4.28
N VAL A 20 0.79 -13.18 -3.24
CA VAL A 20 0.72 -14.64 -3.19
C VAL A 20 -0.72 -15.12 -3.14
N ALA A 21 -1.59 -14.49 -2.36
CA ALA A 21 -3.01 -14.87 -2.28
C ALA A 21 -3.72 -14.74 -3.64
N LEU A 22 -3.37 -13.72 -4.44
CA LEU A 22 -3.91 -13.53 -5.79
C LEU A 22 -3.32 -14.51 -6.82
N LEU A 23 -2.01 -14.75 -6.77
CA LEU A 23 -1.30 -15.48 -7.84
C LEU A 23 -1.15 -16.99 -7.60
N ALA A 24 -1.28 -17.47 -6.35
CA ALA A 24 -1.03 -18.88 -6.01
C ALA A 24 -2.20 -19.83 -6.29
N GLU A 25 -3.27 -19.36 -6.95
CA GLU A 25 -4.47 -20.15 -7.31
C GLU A 25 -5.07 -20.96 -6.15
N ILE A 26 -4.95 -20.44 -4.91
CA ILE A 26 -5.50 -21.08 -3.72
C ILE A 26 -7.04 -20.92 -3.67
N PRO A 27 -7.77 -21.87 -3.08
CA PRO A 27 -9.20 -21.71 -2.82
C PRO A 27 -9.45 -20.41 -2.03
N ASP A 28 -10.43 -19.62 -2.49
CA ASP A 28 -10.78 -18.32 -1.90
C ASP A 28 -9.64 -17.29 -1.85
N GLY A 29 -8.59 -17.45 -2.66
CA GLY A 29 -7.43 -16.55 -2.72
C GLY A 29 -7.79 -15.07 -2.96
N ASP A 30 -8.80 -14.83 -3.79
CA ASP A 30 -9.32 -13.47 -4.06
C ASP A 30 -9.95 -12.83 -2.83
N LEU A 31 -10.69 -13.62 -2.05
CA LEU A 31 -11.32 -13.15 -0.81
C LEU A 31 -10.25 -12.87 0.24
N VAL A 32 -9.26 -13.77 0.38
CA VAL A 32 -8.12 -13.59 1.29
C VAL A 32 -7.35 -12.33 0.91
N ALA A 33 -7.02 -12.15 -0.38
CA ALA A 33 -6.34 -10.97 -0.87
C ALA A 33 -7.13 -9.69 -0.59
N GLY A 34 -8.45 -9.70 -0.82
CA GLY A 34 -9.33 -8.57 -0.53
C GLY A 34 -9.37 -8.21 0.97
N ILE A 35 -9.46 -9.20 1.84
CA ILE A 35 -9.44 -9.00 3.30
C ILE A 35 -8.10 -8.44 3.75
N VAL A 36 -6.98 -9.03 3.31
CA VAL A 36 -5.64 -8.56 3.69
C VAL A 36 -5.39 -7.15 3.15
N PHE A 37 -5.80 -6.86 1.92
CA PHE A 37 -5.73 -5.52 1.34
C PHE A 37 -6.53 -4.50 2.15
N ALA A 38 -7.78 -4.84 2.53
CA ALA A 38 -8.62 -3.97 3.33
C ALA A 38 -8.01 -3.70 4.72
N LEU A 39 -7.46 -4.73 5.37
CA LEU A 39 -6.76 -4.59 6.65
C LEU A 39 -5.50 -3.72 6.54
N ALA A 40 -4.72 -3.88 5.46
CA ALA A 40 -3.53 -3.10 5.18
C ALA A 40 -3.85 -1.61 4.94
N ALA A 41 -4.95 -1.32 4.23
CA ALA A 41 -5.45 0.04 4.02
C ALA A 41 -6.01 0.66 5.31
N LEU A 42 -6.73 -0.11 6.13
CA LEU A 42 -7.26 0.38 7.41
C LEU A 42 -6.15 0.69 8.42
N THR A 43 -5.05 -0.06 8.40
CA THR A 43 -3.91 0.19 9.29
C THR A 43 -3.17 1.49 8.97
N ASP A 44 -3.27 2.03 7.74
CA ASP A 44 -2.73 3.35 7.32
C ASP A 44 -3.50 4.55 7.88
N GLY A 45 -4.79 4.41 8.10
CA GLY A 45 -5.54 5.46 8.80
C GLY A 45 -5.16 5.50 10.29
N LEU A 46 -4.91 4.32 10.86
CA LEU A 46 -4.72 4.12 12.29
C LEU A 46 -3.31 4.52 12.77
N ASP A 47 -2.26 4.17 12.04
CA ASP A 47 -0.89 4.56 12.39
C ASP A 47 -0.69 6.08 12.32
N GLY A 48 -1.21 6.75 11.30
CA GLY A 48 -1.19 8.20 11.16
C GLY A 48 -1.99 8.90 12.26
N TYR A 49 -3.10 8.32 12.71
CA TYR A 49 -3.86 8.85 13.85
C TYR A 49 -3.11 8.68 15.18
N ILE A 50 -2.51 7.50 15.42
CA ILE A 50 -1.78 7.20 16.66
C ILE A 50 -0.48 8.02 16.74
N ALA A 51 0.26 8.14 15.63
CA ALA A 51 1.50 8.91 15.56
C ALA A 51 1.26 10.39 15.88
N ARG A 52 0.19 10.99 15.33
CA ARG A 52 -0.20 12.38 15.64
C ARG A 52 -0.62 12.58 17.09
N ARG A 53 -1.22 11.57 17.72
CA ARG A 53 -1.70 11.68 19.11
C ARG A 53 -0.59 11.47 20.15
N ARG A 54 0.50 10.81 19.79
CA ARG A 54 1.64 10.51 20.68
C ARG A 54 2.87 11.40 20.46
N ASP A 55 2.85 12.27 19.46
CA ASP A 55 4.01 13.08 19.04
C ASP A 55 5.25 12.25 18.67
N ASP A 56 5.06 10.95 18.44
CA ASP A 56 6.09 9.94 18.15
C ASP A 56 6.39 9.87 16.64
N VAL A 57 6.50 11.02 16.00
CA VAL A 57 6.68 11.10 14.55
C VAL A 57 8.16 10.93 14.19
N THR A 58 8.52 9.78 13.62
CA THR A 58 9.91 9.52 13.18
C THR A 58 10.12 9.85 11.70
N THR A 59 11.32 10.31 11.34
CA THR A 59 11.69 10.59 9.93
C THR A 59 11.60 9.34 9.05
N PHE A 60 11.88 8.16 9.62
CA PHE A 60 11.76 6.87 8.94
C PHE A 60 10.30 6.54 8.63
N GLY A 61 9.39 6.64 9.60
CA GLY A 61 7.96 6.40 9.40
C GLY A 61 7.36 7.32 8.33
N LYS A 62 7.69 8.62 8.38
CA LYS A 62 7.24 9.60 7.36
C LYS A 62 7.65 9.22 5.94
N LEU A 63 8.80 8.59 5.75
CA LEU A 63 9.27 8.14 4.45
C LEU A 63 8.67 6.80 4.04
N MET A 64 8.48 5.89 5.00
CA MET A 64 7.98 4.54 4.74
C MET A 64 6.47 4.49 4.54
N ASP A 65 5.68 5.35 5.18
CA ASP A 65 4.22 5.35 5.02
C ASP A 65 3.79 5.58 3.54
N PRO A 66 4.28 6.63 2.84
CA PRO A 66 3.95 6.84 1.43
C PRO A 66 4.49 5.74 0.51
N LEU A 67 5.58 5.07 0.92
CA LEU A 67 6.20 4.01 0.15
C LEU A 67 5.40 2.71 0.27
N ALA A 68 5.00 2.35 1.49
CA ALA A 68 4.19 1.17 1.77
C ALA A 68 2.79 1.27 1.13
N ASP A 69 2.17 2.46 1.16
CA ASP A 69 0.87 2.71 0.52
C ASP A 69 0.92 2.46 -0.99
N LYS A 70 1.91 3.07 -1.68
CA LYS A 70 2.09 2.88 -3.11
C LYS A 70 2.45 1.45 -3.49
N LEU A 71 3.29 0.78 -2.70
CA LEU A 71 3.65 -0.61 -2.94
C LEU A 71 2.42 -1.51 -2.91
N LEU A 72 1.50 -1.30 -1.95
CA LEU A 72 0.28 -2.10 -1.84
C LEU A 72 -0.61 -1.95 -3.09
N ILE A 73 -0.87 -0.71 -3.52
CA ILE A 73 -1.70 -0.43 -4.69
C ILE A 73 -1.05 -0.95 -5.97
N VAL A 74 0.25 -0.66 -6.19
CA VAL A 74 0.97 -1.09 -7.39
C VAL A 74 1.03 -2.62 -7.46
N ALA A 75 1.34 -3.30 -6.35
CA ALA A 75 1.40 -4.75 -6.31
C ALA A 75 0.03 -5.38 -6.65
N ALA A 76 -1.06 -4.87 -6.07
CA ALA A 76 -2.40 -5.36 -6.37
C ALA A 76 -2.78 -5.16 -7.85
N LEU A 77 -2.52 -3.97 -8.42
CA LEU A 77 -2.80 -3.70 -9.83
C LEU A 77 -1.97 -4.59 -10.77
N VAL A 78 -0.68 -4.75 -10.49
CA VAL A 78 0.21 -5.62 -11.29
C VAL A 78 -0.24 -7.08 -11.21
N SER A 79 -0.62 -7.57 -10.02
CA SER A 79 -1.18 -8.91 -9.87
C SER A 79 -2.47 -9.09 -10.68
N LEU A 80 -3.37 -8.11 -10.69
CA LEU A 80 -4.61 -8.17 -11.48
C LEU A 80 -4.36 -8.15 -12.98
N VAL A 81 -3.34 -7.42 -13.44
CA VAL A 81 -2.90 -7.46 -14.85
C VAL A 81 -2.32 -8.83 -15.19
N ALA A 82 -1.50 -9.42 -14.31
CA ALA A 82 -0.91 -10.75 -14.51
C ALA A 82 -1.95 -11.88 -14.56
N LEU A 83 -3.10 -11.68 -13.90
CA LEU A 83 -4.25 -12.60 -13.94
C LEU A 83 -5.21 -12.35 -15.13
N ASP A 84 -4.86 -11.44 -16.06
CA ASP A 84 -5.73 -11.00 -17.17
C ASP A 84 -7.09 -10.41 -16.72
N ARG A 85 -7.19 -9.94 -15.47
CA ARG A 85 -8.41 -9.35 -14.90
C ARG A 85 -8.47 -7.84 -15.02
N LEU A 86 -7.34 -7.20 -15.32
CA LEU A 86 -7.23 -5.76 -15.53
C LEU A 86 -6.39 -5.49 -16.78
N GLN A 87 -6.87 -4.61 -17.66
CA GLN A 87 -6.09 -4.21 -18.82
C GLN A 87 -4.88 -3.37 -18.40
N ALA A 88 -3.70 -3.70 -18.92
CA ALA A 88 -2.43 -3.08 -18.51
C ALA A 88 -2.45 -1.53 -18.64
N TRP A 89 -3.13 -0.98 -19.64
CA TRP A 89 -3.21 0.47 -19.82
C TRP A 89 -4.01 1.16 -18.70
N ILE A 90 -5.01 0.49 -18.11
CA ILE A 90 -5.77 1.01 -16.97
C ILE A 90 -4.87 1.09 -15.74
N ALA A 91 -4.12 0.01 -15.45
CA ALA A 91 -3.14 -0.01 -14.38
C ALA A 91 -2.08 1.10 -14.55
N MET A 92 -1.56 1.24 -15.77
CA MET A 92 -0.59 2.29 -16.12
C MET A 92 -1.13 3.70 -15.84
N VAL A 93 -2.37 4.00 -16.24
CA VAL A 93 -2.98 5.32 -15.99
C VAL A 93 -3.13 5.59 -14.50
N ILE A 94 -3.58 4.60 -13.72
CA ILE A 94 -3.73 4.75 -12.26
C ILE A 94 -2.37 5.02 -11.60
N ILE A 95 -1.35 4.21 -11.93
CA ILE A 95 0.00 4.36 -11.38
C ILE A 95 0.60 5.71 -11.78
N ALA A 96 0.49 6.10 -13.06
CA ALA A 96 1.01 7.36 -13.56
C ALA A 96 0.35 8.56 -12.86
N ARG A 97 -0.98 8.53 -12.67
CA ARG A 97 -1.71 9.56 -11.92
C ARG A 97 -1.18 9.67 -10.49
N GLU A 98 -1.00 8.55 -9.80
CA GLU A 98 -0.57 8.54 -8.40
C GLU A 98 0.84 9.12 -8.23
N LEU A 99 1.76 8.73 -9.13
CA LEU A 99 3.10 9.29 -9.18
C LEU A 99 3.09 10.78 -9.51
N ALA A 100 2.29 11.21 -10.49
CA ALA A 100 2.17 12.61 -10.89
C ALA A 100 1.62 13.49 -9.75
N VAL A 101 0.54 13.06 -9.08
CA VAL A 101 -0.04 13.80 -7.94
C VAL A 101 0.94 13.88 -6.79
N THR A 102 1.65 12.79 -6.48
CA THR A 102 2.65 12.82 -5.41
C THR A 102 3.83 13.73 -5.76
N GLY A 103 4.34 13.63 -7.00
CA GLY A 103 5.46 14.45 -7.47
C GLY A 103 5.10 15.94 -7.48
N LEU A 104 3.93 16.30 -8.00
CA LEU A 104 3.43 17.67 -7.98
C LEU A 104 3.29 18.21 -6.55
N ARG A 105 2.79 17.39 -5.61
CA ARG A 105 2.69 17.78 -4.20
C ARG A 105 4.06 18.00 -3.57
N ALA A 106 5.04 17.17 -3.89
CA ALA A 106 6.40 17.34 -3.38
C ALA A 106 7.03 18.66 -3.87
N VAL A 107 6.90 18.96 -5.17
CA VAL A 107 7.43 20.20 -5.77
C VAL A 107 6.69 21.44 -5.27
N ALA A 108 5.39 21.37 -5.02
CA ALA A 108 4.59 22.52 -4.55
C ALA A 108 4.79 22.87 -3.06
N VAL A 109 5.44 21.99 -2.28
CA VAL A 109 5.74 22.20 -0.86
C VAL A 109 7.15 22.77 -0.65
N GLU A 110 8.00 22.73 -1.68
CA GLU A 110 9.27 23.47 -1.77
C GLU A 110 9.07 24.89 -2.32
#